data_AF-A0A0G0A5N4-F1
#
_entry.id   AF-A0A0G0A5N4-F1
#
_cell.length_a   1.000
_cell.length_b   1.000
_cell.length_c   1.000
_cell.angle_alpha   90.00
_cell.angle_beta   90.00
_cell.angle_gamma   90.00
#
_symmetry.space_group_name_H-M   'P 1'
#
loop_
_entity.id
_entity.type
_entity.pdbx_description
1 polymer ?
#
loop_
_entity_poly.entity_id
_entity_poly.type
_entity_poly.pdbx_seq_one_letter_code
_entity_poly.pdbx_strand_id
1 'polypeptide(L)'
;MFPRLLILIGSAATVLATGACGTGIYHSPIAKSFVTIDLLVNIPVNTATPEGVAGSVGIRGGSITGQFIGHLVSNISSEVEHVLPLTSEWIFENDKNEHSLATLSGLTTYANNALHGFGNAILTTEAKDFYWVNSATCLIEWQGDFNTGKAQFEFFQITTGGRLDGQPITALLPPGGK
;
A
#
# COMPACT_ATOMS: atom_id res chain seq x y z
N MET A 1 48.25 21.52 -18.58
CA MET A 1 48.24 20.81 -17.29
C MET A 1 46.78 20.59 -16.88
N PHE A 2 46.25 19.41 -17.16
CA PHE A 2 45.12 18.79 -16.45
C PHE A 2 45.69 17.55 -15.74
N PRO A 3 45.10 16.99 -14.65
CA PRO A 3 43.71 17.14 -14.19
C PRO A 3 43.56 17.31 -12.65
N ARG A 4 42.33 17.62 -12.19
CA ARG A 4 41.81 17.12 -10.90
C ARG A 4 40.40 16.59 -11.13
N LEU A 5 40.37 15.35 -11.60
CA LEU A 5 39.21 14.49 -11.65
C LEU A 5 38.90 14.07 -10.21
N LEU A 6 37.86 14.64 -9.59
CA LEU A 6 37.32 14.12 -8.34
C LEU A 6 36.49 12.87 -8.72
N ILE A 7 37.11 11.69 -8.61
CA ILE A 7 36.39 10.43 -8.69
C ILE A 7 35.63 10.28 -7.37
N LEU A 8 34.35 10.66 -7.37
CA LEU A 8 33.43 10.28 -6.31
C LEU A 8 33.13 8.78 -6.53
N ILE A 9 33.88 7.92 -5.84
CA ILE A 9 33.53 6.51 -5.71
C ILE A 9 32.32 6.48 -4.78
N GLY A 10 31.13 6.68 -5.36
CA GLY A 10 29.87 6.41 -4.68
C GLY A 10 29.83 4.91 -4.41
N SER A 11 30.05 4.53 -3.16
CA SER A 11 29.83 3.19 -2.66
C SER A 11 28.40 2.79 -3.02
N ALA A 12 28.23 2.00 -4.07
CA ALA A 12 27.00 1.25 -4.26
C ALA A 12 26.87 0.37 -3.01
N ALA A 13 25.95 0.72 -2.13
CA ALA A 13 25.52 -0.17 -1.07
C ALA A 13 24.80 -1.34 -1.75
N THR A 14 25.59 -2.30 -2.24
CA THR A 14 25.09 -3.60 -2.66
C THR A 14 24.63 -4.26 -1.37
N VAL A 15 23.35 -4.12 -1.04
CA VAL A 15 22.70 -5.00 -0.06
C VAL A 15 22.72 -6.40 -0.69
N LEU A 16 23.80 -7.12 -0.43
CA LEU A 16 23.88 -8.56 -0.67
C LEU A 16 22.89 -9.22 0.29
N ALA A 17 21.65 -9.38 -0.18
CA ALA A 17 20.67 -10.24 0.43
C ALA A 17 21.13 -11.70 0.28
N THR A 18 22.00 -12.17 1.16
CA THR A 18 22.28 -13.62 1.30
C THR A 18 22.47 -13.98 2.76
N GLY A 19 21.43 -13.75 3.56
CA GLY A 19 21.16 -14.62 4.71
C GLY A 19 20.22 -15.71 4.22
N ALA A 20 20.64 -16.98 4.26
CA ALA A 20 19.73 -18.09 3.99
C ALA A 20 18.61 -18.07 5.04
N CYS A 21 17.48 -17.43 4.70
CA CYS A 21 16.25 -17.58 5.45
C CYS A 21 15.93 -19.07 5.45
N GLY A 22 15.84 -19.69 6.63
CA GLY A 22 15.41 -21.08 6.74
C GLY A 22 14.11 -21.29 5.97
N THR A 23 13.94 -22.46 5.35
CA THR A 23 12.69 -22.82 4.68
C THR A 23 11.59 -22.84 5.72
N GLY A 24 10.74 -21.80 5.75
CA GLY A 24 9.58 -21.74 6.63
C GLY A 24 8.58 -22.85 6.34
N ILE A 25 7.48 -22.93 7.09
CA ILE A 25 6.44 -23.94 6.85
C ILE A 25 5.67 -23.64 5.53
N TYR A 26 5.59 -22.38 5.15
CA TYR A 26 4.81 -21.88 4.02
C TYR A 26 5.68 -21.31 2.91
N HIS A 27 5.14 -21.27 1.69
CA HIS A 27 5.76 -20.54 0.60
C HIS A 27 5.92 -19.05 0.97
N SER A 28 7.06 -18.47 0.61
CA SER A 28 7.25 -17.02 0.74
C SER A 28 6.17 -16.27 -0.05
N PRO A 29 5.61 -15.18 0.51
CA PRO A 29 4.65 -14.35 -0.21
C PRO A 29 5.33 -13.72 -1.43
N ILE A 30 4.70 -13.85 -2.60
CA ILE A 30 5.05 -13.12 -3.82
C ILE A 30 3.99 -12.05 -4.00
N ALA A 31 4.44 -10.81 -4.05
CA ALA A 31 3.60 -9.65 -4.27
C ALA A 31 3.64 -9.25 -5.75
N LYS A 32 2.47 -8.98 -6.35
CA LYS A 32 2.35 -8.48 -7.72
C LYS A 32 1.58 -7.16 -7.72
N SER A 33 2.19 -6.12 -8.27
CA SER A 33 1.54 -4.82 -8.45
C SER A 33 0.33 -4.93 -9.38
N PHE A 34 -0.75 -4.22 -9.06
CA PHE A 34 -1.95 -4.17 -9.88
C PHE A 34 -2.58 -2.78 -10.01
N VAL A 35 -2.40 -1.89 -9.05
CA VAL A 35 -2.93 -0.51 -9.08
C VAL A 35 -1.87 0.45 -8.55
N THR A 36 -1.71 1.57 -9.25
CA THR A 36 -0.88 2.71 -8.80
C THR A 36 -1.75 3.96 -8.73
N ILE A 37 -1.53 4.77 -7.70
CA ILE A 37 -2.30 6.00 -7.45
C ILE A 37 -1.33 7.16 -7.25
N ASP A 38 -1.52 8.22 -8.04
CA ASP A 38 -0.94 9.53 -7.77
C ASP A 38 -1.98 10.38 -7.03
N LEU A 39 -1.74 10.60 -5.73
CA LEU A 39 -2.64 11.25 -4.78
C LEU A 39 -2.34 12.74 -4.65
N LEU A 40 -3.39 13.55 -4.49
CA LEU A 40 -3.31 14.94 -4.07
C LEU A 40 -4.14 15.16 -2.79
N VAL A 41 -3.50 15.71 -1.75
CA VAL A 41 -4.14 15.93 -0.44
C VAL A 41 -4.30 17.42 -0.10
N ASN A 42 -5.19 17.71 0.84
CA ASN A 42 -5.30 19.00 1.49
C ASN A 42 -4.25 19.16 2.59
N ILE A 43 -4.15 20.38 3.13
CA ILE A 43 -3.39 20.63 4.35
C ILE A 43 -4.05 19.85 5.51
N PRO A 44 -3.28 19.09 6.31
CA PRO A 44 -3.82 18.34 7.44
C PRO A 44 -4.43 19.26 8.50
N VAL A 45 -5.49 18.78 9.14
CA VAL A 45 -6.06 19.38 10.35
C VAL A 45 -5.71 18.50 11.54
N ASN A 46 -4.94 19.04 12.48
CA ASN A 46 -4.53 18.32 13.67
C ASN A 46 -5.52 18.56 14.82
N THR A 47 -5.91 17.47 15.49
CA THR A 47 -6.79 17.49 16.66
C THR A 47 -6.15 16.72 17.81
N ALA A 48 -6.21 17.28 19.02
CA ALA A 48 -5.79 16.58 20.22
C ALA A 48 -6.89 15.62 20.67
N THR A 49 -6.56 14.35 20.86
CA THR A 49 -7.46 13.29 21.34
C THR A 49 -6.89 12.70 22.64
N PRO A 50 -7.68 11.93 23.43
CA PRO A 50 -7.16 11.19 24.57
C PRO A 50 -6.03 10.20 24.23
N GLU A 51 -5.93 9.78 22.97
CA GLU A 51 -4.93 8.83 22.47
C GLU A 51 -3.69 9.53 21.86
N GLY A 52 -3.65 10.88 21.90
CA GLY A 52 -2.58 11.69 21.32
C GLY A 52 -3.09 12.61 20.21
N VAL A 53 -2.16 13.15 19.42
CA VAL A 53 -2.51 13.99 18.26
C VAL A 53 -2.96 13.09 17.12
N ALA A 54 -4.12 13.41 16.55
CA ALA A 54 -4.61 12.82 15.30
C ALA A 54 -4.63 13.90 14.21
N GLY A 55 -4.07 13.58 13.04
CA GLY A 55 -4.17 14.40 11.83
C GLY A 55 -5.29 13.88 10.94
N SER A 56 -6.20 14.75 10.50
CA SER A 56 -7.15 14.42 9.43
C SER A 56 -6.70 15.07 8.14
N VAL A 57 -6.53 14.25 7.10
CA VAL A 57 -6.07 14.68 5.78
C VAL A 57 -7.20 14.40 4.78
N GLY A 58 -7.78 15.47 4.24
CA GLY A 58 -8.79 15.35 3.19
C GLY A 58 -8.14 15.07 1.84
N ILE A 59 -8.65 14.07 1.10
CA ILE A 59 -8.17 13.76 -0.25
C ILE A 59 -8.87 14.68 -1.26
N ARG A 60 -8.07 15.44 -2.01
CA ARG A 60 -8.56 16.33 -3.09
C ARG A 60 -8.84 15.57 -4.37
N GLY A 61 -8.19 14.43 -4.56
CA GLY A 61 -8.38 13.54 -5.69
C GLY A 61 -7.10 12.76 -5.94
N GLY A 62 -7.09 11.99 -7.02
CA GLY A 62 -5.92 11.24 -7.46
C GLY A 62 -6.24 10.41 -8.69
N SER A 63 -5.25 10.17 -9.54
CA SER A 63 -5.41 9.32 -10.72
C SER A 63 -5.04 7.88 -10.40
N ILE A 64 -5.87 6.94 -10.82
CA ILE A 64 -5.66 5.50 -10.64
C ILE A 64 -5.30 4.90 -11.98
N THR A 65 -4.20 4.15 -12.02
CA THR A 65 -3.73 3.42 -13.20
C THR A 65 -3.49 1.95 -12.87
N GLY A 66 -3.42 1.10 -13.89
CA GLY A 66 -3.25 -0.35 -13.74
C GLY A 66 -4.51 -1.12 -14.12
N GLN A 67 -4.87 -2.11 -13.30
CA GLN A 67 -6.03 -2.98 -13.56
C GLN A 67 -7.38 -2.30 -13.26
N PHE A 68 -7.38 -1.28 -12.40
CA PHE A 68 -8.50 -0.35 -12.25
C PHE A 68 -8.05 1.02 -12.74
N ILE A 69 -8.63 1.51 -13.83
CA ILE A 69 -8.30 2.82 -14.39
C ILE A 69 -9.42 3.78 -13.98
N GLY A 70 -9.05 4.87 -13.33
CA GLY A 70 -10.05 5.79 -12.78
C GLY A 70 -9.45 6.88 -11.93
N HIS A 71 -10.21 7.32 -10.93
CA HIS A 71 -9.80 8.37 -10.03
C HIS A 71 -10.34 8.16 -8.61
N LEU A 72 -9.75 8.86 -7.65
CA LEU A 72 -10.28 8.94 -6.29
C LEU A 72 -11.38 9.99 -6.20
N VAL A 73 -12.51 9.61 -5.61
CA VAL A 73 -13.62 10.53 -5.37
C VAL A 73 -13.24 11.49 -4.24
N SER A 74 -13.13 12.77 -4.59
CA SER A 74 -12.78 13.86 -3.68
C SER A 74 -13.81 14.04 -2.57
N ASN A 75 -13.37 14.56 -1.42
CA ASN A 75 -14.22 14.95 -0.26
C ASN A 75 -15.00 13.82 0.44
N ILE A 76 -15.02 12.61 -0.11
CA ILE A 76 -15.51 11.40 0.56
C ILE A 76 -14.32 10.57 1.04
N SER A 77 -13.29 10.46 0.19
CA SER A 77 -12.05 9.80 0.56
C SER A 77 -11.29 10.63 1.60
N SER A 78 -10.85 9.99 2.68
CA SER A 78 -10.15 10.67 3.75
C SER A 78 -9.16 9.76 4.47
N GLU A 79 -8.23 10.39 5.15
CA GLU A 79 -7.19 9.75 5.93
C GLU A 79 -7.21 10.32 7.35
N VAL A 80 -7.04 9.42 8.32
CA VAL A 80 -6.85 9.75 9.72
C VAL A 80 -5.51 9.17 10.15
N GLU A 81 -4.56 10.06 10.37
CA GLU A 81 -3.23 9.74 10.89
C GLU A 81 -3.25 9.80 12.41
N HIS A 82 -3.02 8.66 13.06
CA HIS A 82 -2.67 8.61 14.48
C HIS A 82 -1.16 8.40 14.64
N VAL A 83 -0.64 8.64 15.85
CA VAL A 83 0.74 8.25 16.19
C VAL A 83 0.97 6.77 15.85
N LEU A 84 -0.01 5.89 16.10
CA LEU A 84 -0.10 4.51 15.62
C LEU A 84 -1.56 3.99 15.72
N PRO A 85 -2.13 3.26 14.74
CA PRO A 85 -1.79 3.15 13.32
C PRO A 85 -2.52 4.19 12.44
N LEU A 86 -2.04 4.38 11.21
CA LEU A 86 -2.72 5.14 10.19
C LEU A 86 -3.90 4.34 9.65
N THR A 87 -5.05 4.99 9.46
CA THR A 87 -6.23 4.41 8.80
C THR A 87 -6.78 5.35 7.75
N SER A 88 -7.24 4.78 6.64
CA SER A 88 -7.78 5.59 5.54
C SER A 88 -8.85 4.84 4.76
N GLU A 89 -9.84 5.57 4.26
CA GLU A 89 -10.95 5.03 3.47
C GLU A 89 -11.11 5.81 2.17
N TRP A 90 -10.97 5.11 1.04
CA TRP A 90 -10.93 5.69 -0.29
C TRP A 90 -12.02 5.10 -1.18
N ILE A 91 -12.64 5.95 -1.99
CA ILE A 91 -13.59 5.52 -3.03
C ILE A 91 -12.93 5.69 -4.39
N PHE A 92 -12.77 4.58 -5.10
CA PHE A 92 -12.28 4.55 -6.48
C PHE A 92 -13.49 4.63 -7.40
N GLU A 93 -13.40 5.43 -8.45
CA GLU A 93 -14.43 5.55 -9.49
C GLU A 93 -13.80 5.46 -10.88
N ASN A 94 -14.35 4.60 -11.75
CA ASN A 94 -13.92 4.47 -13.14
C ASN A 94 -14.86 5.20 -14.11
N ASP A 95 -14.54 5.16 -15.41
CA ASP A 95 -15.32 5.80 -16.48
C ASP A 95 -16.72 5.18 -16.70
N LYS A 96 -16.96 3.99 -16.16
CA LYS A 96 -18.27 3.30 -16.15
C LYS A 96 -19.12 3.68 -14.92
N ASN A 97 -18.65 4.60 -14.07
CA ASN A 97 -19.25 4.94 -12.77
C ASN A 97 -19.36 3.72 -11.83
N GLU A 98 -18.45 2.76 -11.95
CA GLU A 98 -18.33 1.67 -10.98
C GLU A 98 -17.44 2.12 -9.82
N HIS A 99 -17.86 1.78 -8.61
CA HIS A 99 -17.16 2.16 -7.38
C HIS A 99 -16.46 0.98 -6.72
N SER A 100 -15.31 1.27 -6.11
CA SER A 100 -14.65 0.34 -5.19
C SER A 100 -14.27 1.08 -3.91
N LEU A 101 -14.59 0.51 -2.75
CA LEU A 101 -14.10 0.96 -1.46
C LEU A 101 -12.74 0.32 -1.20
N ALA A 102 -11.76 1.14 -0.83
CA ALA A 102 -10.47 0.68 -0.32
C ALA A 102 -10.27 1.19 1.11
N THR A 103 -10.14 0.27 2.06
CA THR A 103 -9.80 0.57 3.46
C THR A 103 -8.34 0.19 3.69
N LEU A 104 -7.56 1.17 4.14
CA LEU A 104 -6.11 1.07 4.28
C LEU A 104 -5.72 1.14 5.74
N SER A 105 -4.71 0.38 6.12
CA SER A 105 -4.08 0.49 7.43
C SER A 105 -2.59 0.19 7.34
N GLY A 106 -1.77 0.92 8.10
CA GLY A 106 -0.36 0.61 8.17
C GLY A 106 0.46 1.61 8.99
N LEU A 107 1.77 1.60 8.70
CA LEU A 107 2.77 2.37 9.43
C LEU A 107 3.47 3.33 8.47
N THR A 108 3.58 4.59 8.91
CA THR A 108 4.30 5.64 8.20
C THR A 108 5.53 6.04 9.00
N THR A 109 6.66 6.16 8.29
CA THR A 109 7.90 6.74 8.81
C THR A 109 8.12 8.11 8.17
N TYR A 110 8.54 9.08 8.98
CA TYR A 110 8.75 10.46 8.57
C TYR A 110 10.25 10.79 8.65
N ALA A 111 10.85 11.19 7.53
CA ALA A 111 12.27 11.58 7.47
C ALA A 111 12.53 12.48 6.26
N ASN A 112 13.54 13.35 6.33
CA ASN A 112 13.98 14.18 5.20
C ASN A 112 12.86 15.01 4.52
N ASN A 113 11.91 15.54 5.29
CA ASN A 113 10.73 16.25 4.77
C ASN A 113 9.84 15.42 3.82
N ALA A 114 9.90 14.11 3.95
CA ALA A 114 9.09 13.16 3.21
C ALA A 114 8.53 12.10 4.18
N LEU A 115 7.57 11.34 3.67
CA LEU A 115 7.03 10.16 4.30
C LEU A 115 7.22 8.94 3.40
N HIS A 116 7.37 7.78 4.05
CA HIS A 116 7.29 6.47 3.42
C HIS A 116 6.52 5.54 4.34
N GLY A 117 5.67 4.69 3.78
CA GLY A 117 4.89 3.78 4.59
C GLY A 117 4.52 2.51 3.85
N PHE A 118 4.12 1.53 4.65
CA PHE A 118 3.76 0.20 4.19
C PHE A 118 2.64 -0.36 5.06
N GLY A 119 1.74 -1.12 4.46
CA GLY A 119 0.53 -1.58 5.12
C GLY A 119 -0.26 -2.60 4.35
N ASN A 120 -1.50 -2.80 4.79
CA ASN A 120 -2.49 -3.65 4.16
C ASN A 120 -3.64 -2.82 3.58
N ALA A 121 -4.26 -3.37 2.54
CA ALA A 121 -5.46 -2.81 1.93
C ALA A 121 -6.55 -3.87 1.86
N ILE A 122 -7.78 -3.48 2.17
CA ILE A 122 -8.98 -4.28 1.93
C ILE A 122 -9.78 -3.56 0.87
N LEU A 123 -10.09 -4.25 -0.23
CA LEU A 123 -10.88 -3.68 -1.31
C LEU A 123 -12.23 -4.40 -1.41
N THR A 124 -13.29 -3.64 -1.62
CA THR A 124 -14.64 -4.14 -1.87
C THR A 124 -15.22 -3.47 -3.10
N THR A 125 -15.74 -4.24 -4.04
CA THR A 125 -16.27 -3.74 -5.32
C THR A 125 -17.39 -4.61 -5.87
N GLU A 126 -18.26 -4.02 -6.67
CA GLU A 126 -19.22 -4.73 -7.54
C GLU A 126 -18.78 -4.73 -9.02
N ALA A 127 -17.69 -4.05 -9.36
CA ALA A 127 -17.16 -3.97 -10.72
C ALA A 127 -16.69 -5.35 -11.20
N LYS A 128 -17.35 -5.90 -12.22
CA LYS A 128 -17.15 -7.30 -12.66
C LYS A 128 -15.69 -7.62 -13.03
N ASP A 129 -15.05 -6.71 -13.75
CA ASP A 129 -13.68 -6.88 -14.23
C ASP A 129 -12.63 -6.77 -13.10
N PHE A 130 -13.04 -6.23 -11.94
CA PHE A 130 -12.18 -6.02 -10.78
C PHE A 130 -12.60 -6.87 -9.57
N TYR A 131 -13.68 -7.65 -9.68
CA TYR A 131 -14.33 -8.36 -8.56
C TYR A 131 -13.43 -9.32 -7.79
N TRP A 132 -12.36 -9.80 -8.43
CA TRP A 132 -11.37 -10.69 -7.81
C TRP A 132 -10.73 -10.09 -6.54
N VAL A 133 -10.65 -8.75 -6.43
CA VAL A 133 -10.06 -8.06 -5.27
C VAL A 133 -10.83 -8.31 -3.98
N ASN A 134 -12.13 -8.62 -4.06
CA ASN A 134 -12.97 -8.94 -2.89
C ASN A 134 -12.48 -10.18 -2.13
N SER A 135 -11.66 -11.02 -2.78
CA SER A 135 -11.08 -12.24 -2.21
C SER A 135 -9.57 -12.21 -2.11
N ALA A 136 -8.94 -11.10 -2.49
CA ALA A 136 -7.49 -10.98 -2.52
C ALA A 136 -6.93 -10.49 -1.19
N THR A 137 -5.73 -10.97 -0.84
CA THR A 137 -4.91 -10.34 0.18
C THR A 137 -4.07 -9.25 -0.47
N CYS A 138 -4.28 -8.00 -0.09
CA CYS A 138 -3.60 -6.85 -0.67
C CYS A 138 -2.69 -6.15 0.34
N LEU A 139 -1.49 -5.82 -0.12
CA LEU A 139 -0.55 -4.91 0.52
C LEU A 139 -0.56 -3.57 -0.20
N ILE A 140 -0.12 -2.53 0.50
CA ILE A 140 0.03 -1.20 -0.07
C ILE A 140 1.31 -0.57 0.44
N GLU A 141 2.03 0.09 -0.46
CA GLU A 141 3.23 0.88 -0.16
C GLU A 141 3.02 2.31 -0.66
N TRP A 142 3.58 3.27 0.05
CA TRP A 142 3.41 4.68 -0.31
C TRP A 142 4.58 5.56 0.08
N GLN A 143 4.67 6.69 -0.61
CA GLN A 143 5.59 7.78 -0.29
C GLN A 143 4.95 9.13 -0.57
N GLY A 144 5.43 10.19 0.08
CA GLY A 144 4.95 11.55 -0.14
C GLY A 144 5.96 12.62 0.26
N ASP A 145 5.80 13.81 -0.31
CA ASP A 145 6.63 14.99 -0.01
C ASP A 145 5.77 16.08 0.66
N PHE A 146 6.18 16.51 1.85
CA PHE A 146 5.42 17.48 2.67
C PHE A 146 5.24 18.84 1.99
N ASN A 147 6.09 19.21 1.04
CA ASN A 147 6.08 20.51 0.39
C ASN A 147 5.17 20.56 -0.84
N THR A 148 4.71 19.41 -1.31
CA THR A 148 3.98 19.31 -2.59
C THR A 148 2.51 18.97 -2.42
N GLY A 149 2.13 18.37 -1.28
CA GLY A 149 0.81 17.78 -1.07
C GLY A 149 0.53 16.59 -2.00
N LYS A 150 1.58 16.03 -2.63
CA LYS A 150 1.49 14.87 -3.51
C LYS A 150 2.04 13.63 -2.80
N ALA A 151 1.40 12.51 -3.05
CA ALA A 151 1.85 11.21 -2.62
C ALA A 151 1.61 10.17 -3.72
N GLN A 152 2.36 9.08 -3.66
CA GLN A 152 2.25 7.96 -4.59
C GLN A 152 2.01 6.70 -3.81
N PHE A 153 1.09 5.88 -4.29
CA PHE A 153 0.71 4.62 -3.68
C PHE A 153 0.75 3.52 -4.72
N GLU A 154 1.15 2.33 -4.29
CA GLU A 154 1.10 1.12 -5.10
C GLU A 154 0.47 -0.01 -4.31
N PHE A 155 -0.51 -0.67 -4.93
CA PHE A 155 -1.21 -1.82 -4.37
C PHE A 155 -0.67 -3.10 -4.98
N PHE A 156 -0.42 -4.08 -4.11
CA PHE A 156 0.11 -5.37 -4.47
C PHE A 156 -0.82 -6.48 -4.00
N GLN A 157 -1.10 -7.44 -4.88
CA GLN A 157 -1.76 -8.68 -4.50
C GLN A 157 -0.71 -9.69 -4.05
N ILE A 158 -0.96 -10.39 -2.94
CA ILE A 158 -0.21 -11.62 -2.63
C ILE A 158 -0.74 -12.77 -3.49
N THR A 159 0.12 -13.31 -4.36
CA THR A 159 -0.24 -14.33 -5.36
C THR A 159 0.19 -15.74 -4.97
N THR A 160 0.83 -15.91 -3.80
CA THR A 160 1.26 -17.23 -3.30
C THR A 160 0.61 -17.54 -1.95
N GLY A 161 0.58 -18.83 -1.64
CA GLY A 161 0.12 -19.38 -0.38
C GLY A 161 0.40 -20.87 -0.35
N GLY A 162 0.00 -21.54 0.73
CA GLY A 162 0.18 -22.98 0.86
C GLY A 162 1.49 -23.37 1.55
N ARG A 163 1.53 -24.63 1.99
CA ARG A 163 2.65 -25.21 2.72
C ARG A 163 3.72 -25.72 1.78
N LEU A 164 4.99 -25.59 2.17
CA LEU A 164 6.12 -26.13 1.42
C LEU A 164 6.11 -27.67 1.36
N ASP A 165 5.56 -28.32 2.38
CA ASP A 165 5.54 -29.77 2.53
C ASP A 165 4.37 -30.46 1.82
N GLY A 166 3.53 -29.69 1.11
CA GLY A 166 2.36 -30.20 0.40
C GLY A 166 1.26 -30.77 1.29
N GLN A 167 1.38 -30.69 2.62
CA GLN A 167 0.33 -31.14 3.54
C GLN A 167 -0.91 -30.25 3.37
N PRO A 168 -2.12 -30.79 3.57
CA PRO A 168 -3.32 -29.99 3.50
C PRO A 168 -3.35 -28.94 4.61
N ILE A 169 -3.98 -27.81 4.32
CA ILE A 169 -4.35 -26.84 5.35
C ILE A 169 -5.70 -27.32 5.91
N THR A 170 -5.72 -27.76 7.17
CA THR A 170 -6.92 -28.37 7.79
C THR A 170 -8.17 -27.49 7.67
N ALA A 171 -8.02 -26.17 7.79
CA ALA A 171 -9.12 -25.22 7.65
C ALA A 171 -9.73 -25.15 6.24
N LEU A 172 -9.04 -25.69 5.23
CA LEU A 172 -9.49 -25.74 3.83
C LEU A 172 -10.00 -27.13 3.41
N LEU A 173 -10.01 -28.10 4.34
CA LEU A 173 -10.59 -29.42 4.08
C LEU A 173 -12.11 -29.39 4.19
N PRO A 174 -12.83 -30.29 3.50
CA PRO A 174 -14.27 -30.47 3.71
C PRO A 174 -14.61 -30.76 5.17
N PRO A 175 -15.85 -30.43 5.61
CA PRO A 175 -16.34 -30.83 6.94
C PRO A 175 -16.14 -32.33 7.17
N GLY A 176 -15.50 -32.71 8.28
CA GLY A 176 -15.17 -34.11 8.60
C GLY A 176 -13.68 -34.47 8.45
N GLY A 177 -12.86 -33.59 7.87
CA GLY A 177 -11.41 -33.53 8.09
C GLY A 177 -10.63 -34.83 7.84
N LYS A 178 -10.90 -35.53 6.74
CA LYS A 178 -10.04 -36.59 6.21
C LYS A 178 -9.81 -36.39 4.73
#